data_AF-A0A1B8S8R1-F1
#
_entry.id   AF-A0A1B8S8R1-F1
#
_cell.length_a   1.000
_cell.length_b   1.000
_cell.length_c   1.000
_cell.angle_alpha   90.00
_cell.angle_beta   90.00
_cell.angle_gamma   90.00
#
_symmetry.space_group_name_H-M   'P 1'
#
loop_
_entity.id
_entity.type
_entity.pdbx_description
1 polymer ?
#
loop_
_entity_poly.entity_id
_entity_poly.type
_entity_poly.pdbx_seq_one_letter_code
_entity_poly.pdbx_strand_id
1 'polypeptide(L)'
;EAIAAARFRRPGGEPPAPASSSRAYERISVPTLVIEGGCDKLLPSGWASQIADQIPAGRAAVVDAAGHCPQIEQAEQVNRLLLDFLS
;
A
#
# COMPACT_ATOMS: atom_id res chain seq x y z
N GLU A 1 0.32 18.16 -11.33
CA GLU A 1 -1.12 17.94 -11.11
C GLU A 1 -1.76 17.47 -12.40
N ALA A 2 -2.33 16.26 -12.44
CA ALA A 2 -3.05 15.77 -13.60
C ALA A 2 -4.54 16.07 -13.40
N ILE A 3 -5.06 17.06 -14.10
CA ILE A 3 -6.49 17.37 -14.12
C ILE A 3 -7.19 16.22 -14.85
N ALA A 4 -7.92 15.40 -14.10
CA ALA A 4 -8.73 14.32 -14.65
C ALA A 4 -9.76 14.91 -15.64
N ALA A 5 -9.67 14.50 -16.92
CA ALA A 5 -10.70 14.82 -17.89
C ALA A 5 -12.05 14.27 -17.40
N ALA A 6 -13.05 15.16 -17.30
CA ALA A 6 -14.40 14.76 -16.95
C ALA A 6 -14.94 13.76 -17.98
N ARG A 7 -15.07 12.50 -17.57
CA ARG A 7 -15.84 11.51 -18.31
C ARG A 7 -17.31 11.96 -18.26
N PHE A 8 -17.81 12.53 -19.35
CA PHE A 8 -19.21 12.89 -19.48
C PHE A 8 -20.08 11.66 -19.18
N ARG A 9 -20.91 11.78 -18.14
CA ARG A 9 -21.85 10.73 -17.70
C ARG A 9 -23.17 10.88 -18.45
N ARG A 10 -23.86 9.77 -18.69
CA ARG A 10 -25.26 9.77 -19.14
C ARG A 10 -26.12 10.49 -18.08
N PRO A 11 -26.85 11.57 -18.43
CA PRO A 11 -27.81 12.18 -17.51
C PRO A 11 -28.82 11.15 -17.03
N GLY A 12 -29.00 11.03 -15.70
CA GLY A 12 -29.93 10.10 -15.08
C GLY A 12 -29.50 8.63 -15.01
N GLY A 13 -28.26 8.29 -15.41
CA GLY A 13 -27.72 6.95 -15.18
C GLY A 13 -27.31 6.72 -13.73
N GLU A 14 -27.61 5.55 -13.18
CA GLU A 14 -27.10 5.14 -11.87
C GLU A 14 -25.56 5.12 -11.90
N PRO A 15 -24.87 5.65 -10.87
CA PRO A 15 -23.41 5.54 -10.79
C PRO A 15 -22.99 4.07 -10.85
N PRO A 16 -21.93 3.72 -11.60
CA PRO A 16 -21.37 2.38 -11.49
C PRO A 16 -20.93 2.16 -10.03
N ALA A 17 -21.05 0.91 -9.58
CA ALA A 17 -20.50 0.52 -8.29
C ALA A 17 -19.00 0.93 -8.23
N PRO A 18 -18.51 1.40 -7.07
CA PRO A 18 -17.09 1.67 -6.91
C PRO A 18 -16.30 0.39 -7.22
N ALA A 19 -15.10 0.56 -7.79
CA ALA A 19 -14.21 -0.56 -7.98
C ALA A 19 -13.97 -1.27 -6.64
N SER A 20 -14.06 -2.60 -6.65
CA SER A 20 -13.79 -3.38 -5.43
C SER A 20 -12.37 -3.12 -4.94
N SER A 21 -12.24 -2.85 -3.64
CA SER A 21 -10.95 -2.81 -2.94
C SER A 21 -10.44 -4.20 -2.57
N SER A 22 -11.26 -5.25 -2.72
CA SER A 22 -10.87 -6.63 -2.44
C SER A 22 -9.77 -7.08 -3.40
N ARG A 23 -8.66 -7.56 -2.85
CA ARG A 23 -7.54 -8.15 -3.59
C ARG A 23 -7.33 -9.57 -3.10
N ALA A 24 -7.01 -10.45 -4.04
CA ALA A 24 -6.71 -11.85 -3.75
C ALA A 24 -5.24 -12.01 -3.31
N TYR A 25 -4.86 -11.39 -2.19
CA TYR A 25 -3.49 -11.39 -1.67
C TYR A 25 -3.00 -12.81 -1.33
N GLU A 26 -3.91 -13.73 -1.02
CA GLU A 26 -3.64 -15.14 -0.76
C GLU A 26 -3.01 -15.87 -1.96
N ARG A 27 -3.10 -15.30 -3.16
CA ARG A 27 -2.47 -15.85 -4.38
C ARG A 27 -0.98 -15.54 -4.49
N ILE A 28 -0.44 -14.67 -3.65
CA ILE A 28 1.00 -14.34 -3.64
C ILE A 28 1.73 -15.48 -2.91
N SER A 29 2.43 -16.31 -3.68
CA SER A 29 3.11 -17.51 -3.16
C SER A 29 4.58 -17.31 -2.81
N VAL A 30 5.13 -16.11 -3.01
CA VAL A 30 6.51 -15.76 -2.71
C VAL A 30 6.61 -14.94 -1.41
N PRO A 31 7.74 -15.01 -0.68
CA PRO A 31 7.98 -14.11 0.45
C PRO A 31 7.70 -12.66 0.04
N THR A 32 6.99 -11.91 0.88
CA THR A 32 6.62 -10.52 0.58
C THR A 32 6.80 -9.65 1.81
N LEU A 33 7.51 -8.53 1.65
CA LEU A 33 7.61 -7.48 2.66
C LEU A 33 6.75 -6.28 2.26
N VAL A 34 5.89 -5.83 3.16
CA VAL A 34 5.10 -4.60 3.03
C VAL A 34 5.63 -3.57 4.03
N ILE A 35 5.98 -2.38 3.55
CA ILE A 35 6.58 -1.32 4.37
C ILE A 35 5.60 -0.14 4.46
N GLU A 36 5.24 0.23 5.69
CA GLU A 36 4.41 1.38 6.02
C GLU A 36 5.27 2.50 6.64
N GLY A 37 4.96 3.76 6.32
CA GLY A 37 5.45 4.88 7.12
C GLY A 37 4.52 5.16 8.29
N GLY A 38 5.04 5.22 9.51
CA GLY A 38 4.24 5.37 10.73
C GLY A 38 3.50 6.71 10.84
N CYS A 39 3.85 7.68 10.01
CA CYS A 39 3.22 8.99 9.92
C CYS A 39 2.44 9.19 8.59
N ASP A 40 2.09 8.12 7.89
CA ASP A 40 1.28 8.19 6.66
C ASP A 40 -0.08 8.89 6.93
N LYS A 41 -0.42 9.87 6.10
CA LYS A 41 -1.66 10.65 6.18
C LYS A 41 -2.69 10.24 5.11
N LEU A 42 -2.29 9.38 4.18
CA LEU A 42 -3.13 8.92 3.07
C LEU A 42 -3.76 7.56 3.36
N LEU A 43 -3.06 6.71 4.10
CA LEU A 43 -3.53 5.39 4.49
C LEU A 43 -3.70 5.28 6.03
N PRO A 44 -4.66 4.49 6.52
CA PRO A 44 -4.84 4.27 7.95
C PRO A 44 -3.67 3.47 8.53
N SER A 45 -3.31 3.76 9.78
CA SER A 45 -2.24 3.01 10.46
C SER A 45 -2.51 1.51 10.51
N GLY A 46 -1.46 0.70 10.33
CA GLY A 46 -1.51 -0.75 10.34
C GLY A 46 -1.93 -1.36 9.01
N TRP A 47 -2.08 -0.57 7.95
CA TRP A 47 -2.44 -1.07 6.62
C TRP A 47 -1.42 -2.09 6.09
N ALA A 48 -0.13 -1.94 6.40
CA ALA A 48 0.88 -2.89 5.96
C ALA A 48 0.67 -4.27 6.62
N SER A 49 0.38 -4.29 7.93
CA SER A 49 0.06 -5.54 8.65
C SER A 49 -1.17 -6.20 8.06
N GLN A 50 -2.25 -5.43 7.84
CA GLN A 50 -3.50 -5.95 7.27
C GLN A 50 -3.31 -6.62 5.91
N ILE A 51 -2.43 -6.08 5.06
CA ILE A 51 -2.10 -6.71 3.77
C ILE A 51 -1.21 -7.93 3.98
N ALA A 52 -0.15 -7.82 4.79
CA ALA A 52 0.79 -8.90 5.03
C ALA A 52 0.11 -10.14 5.63
N ASP A 53 -0.86 -9.96 6.53
CA ASP A 53 -1.62 -11.05 7.17
C ASP A 53 -2.47 -11.86 6.17
N GLN A 54 -2.77 -11.30 4.99
CA GLN A 54 -3.47 -11.99 3.91
C GLN A 54 -2.52 -12.76 2.97
N ILE A 55 -1.21 -12.54 3.09
CA ILE A 55 -0.19 -13.19 2.26
C ILE A 55 0.43 -14.36 3.06
N PRO A 56 0.44 -15.61 2.56
CA PRO A 56 0.94 -16.76 3.31
C PRO A 56 2.36 -16.63 3.87
N ALA A 57 3.23 -15.90 3.16
CA ALA A 57 4.60 -15.57 3.57
C ALA A 57 4.80 -14.05 3.67
N GLY A 58 3.77 -13.33 4.12
CA GLY A 58 3.78 -11.90 4.30
C GLY A 58 4.52 -11.46 5.56
N ARG A 59 5.26 -10.37 5.46
CA ARG A 59 5.88 -9.65 6.57
C ARG A 59 5.52 -8.17 6.44
N ALA A 60 5.28 -7.51 7.56
CA ALA A 60 5.08 -6.06 7.61
C ALA A 60 6.20 -5.40 8.42
N ALA A 61 6.56 -4.19 8.03
CA ALA A 61 7.46 -3.32 8.79
C ALA A 61 6.90 -1.89 8.78
N VAL A 62 7.08 -1.19 9.90
CA VAL A 62 6.72 0.23 10.04
C VAL A 62 8.00 1.04 10.20
N VAL A 63 8.08 2.13 9.44
CA VAL A 63 9.13 3.14 9.52
C VAL A 63 8.54 4.34 10.27
N ASP A 64 8.73 4.37 11.59
CA ASP A 64 8.01 5.29 12.50
C ASP A 64 8.12 6.77 12.09
N ALA A 65 9.32 7.21 11.68
CA ALA A 65 9.62 8.61 11.34
C ALA A 65 9.45 8.93 9.83
N ALA A 66 8.49 8.29 9.16
CA ALA A 66 8.18 8.54 7.74
C ALA A 66 6.67 8.65 7.46
N GLY A 67 6.31 9.51 6.51
CA GLY A 67 4.98 9.60 5.94
C GLY A 67 4.71 8.56 4.85
N HIS A 68 3.96 8.95 3.81
CA HIS A 68 3.48 8.03 2.77
C HIS A 68 4.61 7.44 1.91
N CYS A 69 5.76 8.10 1.84
CA CYS A 69 6.88 7.68 1.00
C CYS A 69 8.11 7.32 1.85
N PRO A 70 8.06 6.26 2.69
CA PRO A 70 9.16 5.91 3.59
C PRO A 70 10.48 5.66 2.86
N GLN A 71 10.44 5.18 1.61
CA GLN A 71 11.62 4.98 0.76
C GLN A 71 12.33 6.28 0.36
N ILE A 72 11.63 7.42 0.38
CA ILE A 72 12.19 8.75 0.10
C ILE A 72 12.58 9.43 1.41
N GLU A 73 11.68 9.41 2.38
CA GLU A 73 11.80 10.17 3.64
C GLU A 73 12.83 9.55 4.60
N GLN A 74 12.96 8.22 4.60
CA GLN A 74 13.85 7.45 5.49
C GLN A 74 14.57 6.34 4.69
N ALA A 75 15.20 6.73 3.57
CA ALA A 75 15.82 5.81 2.61
C ALA A 75 16.80 4.81 3.25
N GLU A 76 17.60 5.25 4.22
CA GLU A 76 18.57 4.37 4.90
C GLU A 76 17.89 3.26 5.69
N GLN A 77 16.80 3.57 6.41
CA GLN A 77 16.04 2.59 7.18
C GLN A 77 15.32 1.60 6.24
N VAL A 78 14.72 2.10 5.16
CA VAL A 78 14.08 1.23 4.15
C VAL A 78 15.11 0.33 3.49
N ASN A 79 16.28 0.85 3.12
CA ASN A 79 17.34 0.03 2.51
C ASN A 79 17.81 -1.09 3.44
N ARG A 80 17.93 -0.85 4.75
CA ARG A 80 18.23 -1.92 5.72
C ARG A 80 17.15 -3.00 5.71
N LEU A 81 15.87 -2.61 5.80
CA LEU A 81 14.75 -3.56 5.75
C LEU A 81 14.75 -4.40 4.46
N LEU A 82 15.07 -3.77 3.32
CA LEU A 82 15.16 -4.46 2.04
C LEU A 82 16.34 -5.43 2.00
N LEU A 83 17.52 -5.04 2.47
CA LEU A 83 18.70 -5.91 2.51
C LEU A 83 18.49 -7.10 3.44
N ASP A 84 17.95 -6.87 4.64
CA ASP A 84 17.62 -7.93 5.61
C ASP A 84 16.56 -8.91 5.08
N PHE A 85 15.67 -8.44 4.20
CA PHE A 85 14.65 -9.28 3.57
C PHE A 85 15.19 -10.09 2.39
N LEU A 86 16.17 -9.56 1.66
CA LEU A 86 16.72 -10.16 0.44
C LEU A 86 17.92 -11.08 0.68
N SER A 87 18.54 -11.02 1.86
CA SER A 87 19.62 -11.93 2.30
C SER A 87 19.11 -13.31 2.68
#